data_AF-A0ABC8DEE1-F1
#
_entry.id   AF-A0ABC8DEE1-F1
#
_cell.length_a   1.000
_cell.length_b   1.000
_cell.length_c   1.000
_cell.angle_alpha   90.00
_cell.angle_beta   90.00
_cell.angle_gamma   90.00
#
_symmetry.space_group_name_H-M   'P 1'
#
loop_
_entity.id
_entity.type
_entity.pdbx_description
1 polymer ?
#
loop_
_entity_poly.entity_id
_entity_poly.type
_entity_poly.pdbx_seq_one_letter_code
_entity_poly.pdbx_strand_id
1 'polypeptide(L)' 'MSQDNGLKDKVKGGMNKMKGEAKDKAGDMADKSDLKAEGKKDKAKGSLQKGVGKTKDKLSDD' A
#
# COMPACT_ATOMS: atom_id res chain seq x y z
N MET A 1 -16.04 41.54 16.92
CA MET A 1 -15.86 40.07 16.78
C MET A 1 -14.79 39.83 15.72
N SER A 2 -13.95 38.81 15.92
CA SER A 2 -13.01 38.24 14.94
C SER A 2 -11.56 38.78 14.94
N GLN A 3 -10.93 38.88 16.12
CA GLN A 3 -9.45 38.87 16.20
C GLN A 3 -8.88 37.44 16.39
N ASP A 4 -9.74 36.42 16.49
CA ASP A 4 -9.35 35.06 16.81
C ASP A 4 -9.05 34.15 15.60
N ASN A 5 -9.26 34.61 14.36
CA ASN A 5 -9.18 33.72 13.19
C ASN A 5 -7.75 33.43 12.72
N GLY A 6 -6.79 34.35 12.87
CA GLY A 6 -5.43 34.16 12.37
C GLY A 6 -4.62 33.10 13.11
N LEU A 7 -4.78 33.02 14.45
CA LEU A 7 -4.10 32.01 15.27
C LEU A 7 -4.71 30.62 15.07
N LYS A 8 -6.05 30.54 15.01
CA LYS A 8 -6.78 29.29 14.76
C LYS A 8 -6.43 28.71 13.39
N ASP A 9 -6.24 29.55 12.38
CA ASP A 9 -5.87 29.11 11.03
C ASP A 9 -4.42 28.61 10.96
N LYS A 10 -3.47 29.30 11.61
CA LYS A 10 -2.08 28.83 11.74
C LYS A 10 -1.97 27.51 12.49
N VAL A 11 -2.73 27.35 13.57
CA VAL A 11 -2.78 26.10 14.34
C VAL A 11 -3.44 24.98 13.54
N LYS A 12 -4.54 25.25 12.83
CA LYS A 12 -5.17 24.28 11.90
C LYS A 12 -4.23 23.87 10.78
N GLY A 13 -3.50 24.82 10.20
CA GLY A 13 -2.51 24.57 9.15
C GLY A 13 -1.38 23.67 9.64
N GLY A 14 -0.81 23.97 10.81
CA GLY A 14 0.24 23.15 11.43
C GLY A 14 -0.23 21.74 11.79
N MET A 15 -1.43 21.62 12.36
CA MET A 15 -2.02 20.32 12.72
C MET A 15 -2.31 19.46 11.48
N ASN A 16 -2.82 20.05 10.39
CA ASN A 16 -3.03 19.33 9.13
C ASN A 16 -1.71 18.90 8.49
N LYS A 17 -0.66 19.72 8.57
CA LYS A 17 0.65 19.38 8.04
C LYS A 17 1.27 18.21 8.81
N MET A 18 1.26 18.27 10.15
CA MET A 18 1.73 17.19 11.00
C MET A 18 0.93 15.90 10.80
N LYS A 19 -0.40 16.00 10.72
CA LYS A 19 -1.27 14.84 10.45
C LYS A 19 -1.03 14.26 9.06
N GLY A 20 -0.77 15.12 8.07
CA GLY A 20 -0.38 14.75 6.72
C GLY A 20 0.93 13.95 6.73
N GLU A 21 2.00 14.50 7.30
CA GLU A 21 3.30 13.83 7.38
C GLU A 21 3.24 12.50 8.15
N ALA A 22 2.45 12.43 9.22
CA ALA A 22 2.24 11.19 9.97
C ALA A 22 1.48 10.14 9.14
N LYS A 23 0.42 10.54 8.42
CA LYS A 23 -0.32 9.66 7.50
C LYS A 23 0.52 9.21 6.31
N ASP A 24 1.36 10.10 5.78
CA ASP A 24 2.21 9.83 4.63
C ASP A 24 3.28 8.78 5.00
N LYS A 25 3.95 8.98 6.15
CA LYS A 25 4.90 7.99 6.69
C LYS A 25 4.24 6.66 7.05
N ALA A 26 3.07 6.70 7.70
CA ALA A 26 2.32 5.48 8.02
C ALA A 26 1.82 4.78 6.76
N GLY A 27 1.42 5.54 5.75
CA GLY A 27 0.98 5.08 4.44
C GLY A 27 2.11 4.41 3.67
N ASP A 28 3.27 5.04 3.52
CA ASP A 28 4.45 4.45 2.84
C ASP A 28 4.94 3.17 3.53
N MET A 29 4.94 3.15 4.87
CA MET A 29 5.28 1.94 5.64
C MET A 29 4.25 0.82 5.49
N ALA A 30 2.95 1.16 5.51
CA ALA A 30 1.87 0.20 5.30
C ALA A 30 1.88 -0.32 3.86
N ASP A 31 2.04 0.56 2.87
CA ASP A 31 2.12 0.24 1.44
C ASP A 31 3.29 -0.72 1.16
N LYS A 32 4.49 -0.46 1.71
CA LYS A 32 5.61 -1.43 1.63
C LYS A 32 5.31 -2.78 2.26
N SER A 33 4.53 -2.80 3.35
CA SER A 33 4.14 -4.02 4.03
C SER A 33 3.09 -4.79 3.23
N ASP A 34 2.12 -4.09 2.65
CA ASP A 34 1.07 -4.64 1.81
C ASP A 34 1.66 -5.15 0.49
N LEU A 35 2.49 -4.35 -0.19
CA LEU A 35 3.24 -4.75 -1.39
C LEU A 35 4.13 -5.98 -1.14
N LYS A 36 4.75 -6.11 0.04
CA LYS A 36 5.49 -7.34 0.40
C LYS A 36 4.55 -8.54 0.54
N ALA A 37 3.38 -8.35 1.12
CA ALA A 37 2.40 -9.41 1.29
C ALA A 37 1.79 -9.83 -0.06
N GLU A 38 1.40 -8.87 -0.90
CA GLU A 38 0.94 -9.10 -2.27
C GLU A 38 2.02 -9.79 -3.10
N GLY A 39 3.27 -9.31 -3.08
CA GLY A 39 4.37 -9.93 -3.82
C GLY A 39 4.65 -11.39 -3.41
N LYS A 40 4.47 -11.74 -2.12
CA LYS A 40 4.55 -13.14 -1.66
C LYS A 40 3.39 -13.98 -2.17
N LYS A 41 2.16 -13.47 -2.09
CA LYS A 41 0.95 -14.14 -2.59
C LYS A 41 1.04 -14.36 -4.10
N ASP A 42 1.51 -13.36 -4.84
CA ASP A 42 1.67 -13.41 -6.29
C ASP A 42 2.73 -14.43 -6.71
N LYS A 43 3.90 -14.44 -6.05
CA LYS A 43 4.92 -15.49 -6.26
C LYS A 43 4.38 -16.90 -5.99
N ALA A 44 3.58 -17.09 -4.95
CA ALA A 44 2.96 -18.37 -4.65
C ALA A 44 1.97 -18.77 -5.76
N LYS A 45 1.08 -17.86 -6.17
CA LYS A 45 0.16 -18.08 -7.31
C LYS A 45 0.91 -18.41 -8.60
N GLY A 46 1.94 -17.65 -8.96
CA GLY A 46 2.74 -17.87 -10.15
C GLY A 46 3.48 -19.21 -10.13
N SER A 47 3.96 -19.63 -8.95
CA SER A 47 4.60 -20.95 -8.80
C SER A 47 3.61 -22.10 -8.98
N LEU A 48 2.41 -21.97 -8.40
CA LEU A 48 1.32 -22.94 -8.57
C LEU A 48 0.86 -23.00 -10.03
N GLN A 49 0.65 -21.85 -10.67
CA GLN A 49 0.27 -21.76 -12.08
C GLN A 49 1.35 -22.34 -13.00
N LYS A 50 2.65 -22.08 -12.76
CA LYS A 50 3.72 -22.72 -13.53
C LYS A 50 3.74 -24.23 -13.35
N GLY A 51 3.50 -24.72 -12.14
CA GLY A 51 3.42 -26.16 -11.86
C GLY A 51 2.27 -26.81 -12.64
N VAL A 52 1.05 -26.30 -12.46
CA VAL A 52 -0.15 -26.79 -13.15
C VAL A 52 -0.03 -26.63 -14.66
N GLY A 53 0.48 -25.50 -15.13
CA GLY A 53 0.70 -25.21 -16.54
C GLY A 53 1.63 -26.25 -17.17
N LYS A 54 2.81 -26.48 -16.58
CA LYS A 54 3.77 -27.49 -17.06
C LYS A 54 3.20 -28.91 -17.06
N THR A 55 2.41 -29.27 -16.06
CA THR A 55 1.76 -30.59 -15.99
C THR A 55 0.68 -30.73 -17.07
N LYS A 56 -0.10 -29.68 -17.31
CA LYS A 56 -1.14 -29.67 -18.34
C LYS A 56 -0.55 -29.67 -19.75
N ASP A 57 0.54 -28.93 -19.97
CA ASP A 57 1.30 -28.89 -21.22
C ASP A 57 1.85 -30.29 -21.55
N LYS A 58 2.45 -30.97 -20.57
CA LYS A 58 2.93 -32.36 -20.73
C LYS A 58 1.84 -33.41 -20.98
N LEU A 59 0.61 -33.15 -20.56
CA LEU A 59 -0.52 -34.09 -20.71
C LEU A 59 -1.32 -33.81 -22.00
N SER A 60 -1.21 -32.61 -22.57
CA SER A 60 -1.94 -32.21 -23.78
C SER A 60 -1.14 -32.45 -25.06
N ASP A 61 0.11 -32.89 -24.94
CA ASP A 61 1.05 -33.23 -26.02
C ASP A 61 1.18 -34.76 -26.20
N ASP A 62 0.13 -35.52 -25.89
CA ASP A 62 -0.02 -36.97 -26.20
C ASP A 62 -1.34 -37.20 -26.96
#